data_AF-A0A4V1RMF5-F1
#
_entry.id   AF-A0A4V1RMF5-F1
#
_cell.length_a   1.000
_cell.length_b   1.000
_cell.length_c   1.000
_cell.angle_alpha   90.00
_cell.angle_beta   90.00
_cell.angle_gamma   90.00
#
_symmetry.space_group_name_H-M   'P 1'
#
loop_
_entity.id
_entity.type
_entity.pdbx_description
1 polymer ?
#
loop_
_entity_poly.entity_id
_entity_poly.type
_entity_poly.pdbx_seq_one_letter_code
_entity_poly.pdbx_strand_id
1 'polypeptide(L)'
;MRTSSTTPDPSLGRRLAGLLTGLAGLVLVGGLSSCASGGGDSATDPYAPSTPSETPSETPTETPTETPTQELSDGATATLRAVGSAGITEVLLVDATEGGGSPSTLAFALDTDQAVDDFVVGMQAGLPEEVSSAVADLAEQSPDATPYGAVVSTGCEPPRRVTIDAGEAGFEVVPALPKSTVQCLAPVTYVVLFAAPNA
;
A
#
# COMPACT_ATOMS: atom_id res chain seq x y z
N MET A 1 10.06 45.77 34.40
CA MET A 1 11.07 46.65 33.76
C MET A 1 12.21 45.81 33.22
N ARG A 2 12.17 45.48 31.93
CA ARG A 2 13.24 45.49 30.93
C ARG A 2 12.71 44.70 29.74
N THR A 3 12.34 45.48 28.74
CA THR A 3 11.87 45.13 27.42
C THR A 3 13.04 44.63 26.57
N SER A 4 12.87 43.50 25.89
CA SER A 4 13.66 43.17 24.70
C SER A 4 12.70 42.86 23.58
N SER A 5 12.80 43.72 22.57
CA SER A 5 11.95 43.87 21.39
C SER A 5 12.81 43.60 20.15
N THR A 6 12.20 43.01 19.12
CA THR A 6 12.54 43.18 17.69
C THR A 6 13.83 42.45 17.24
N THR A 7 13.83 41.62 16.19
CA THR A 7 13.60 42.01 14.78
C THR A 7 13.35 40.78 13.89
N PRO A 8 12.51 40.89 12.83
CA PRO A 8 12.29 39.86 11.81
C PRO A 8 13.46 39.73 10.82
N ASP A 9 13.58 38.57 10.18
CA ASP A 9 14.49 38.36 9.04
C ASP A 9 13.70 37.98 7.77
N PRO A 10 13.42 38.95 6.88
CA PRO A 10 12.92 38.70 5.54
C PRO A 10 14.09 38.63 4.54
N SER A 11 14.77 37.48 4.47
CA SER A 11 15.74 37.24 3.40
C SER A 11 15.04 36.78 2.11
N LEU A 12 14.49 37.77 1.42
CA LEU A 12 14.49 37.83 -0.04
C LEU A 12 15.88 37.45 -0.58
N GLY A 13 15.97 36.45 -1.46
CA GLY A 13 17.11 36.40 -2.38
C GLY A 13 17.55 35.05 -2.91
N ARG A 14 16.86 34.51 -3.92
CA ARG A 14 17.52 34.26 -5.21
C ARG A 14 16.51 34.02 -6.32
N ARG A 15 16.28 35.09 -7.08
CA ARG A 15 15.89 34.97 -8.49
C ARG A 15 17.06 34.30 -9.22
N LEU A 16 16.84 33.11 -9.76
CA LEU A 16 17.59 32.62 -10.90
C LEU A 16 16.59 32.38 -12.03
N ALA A 17 16.43 33.43 -12.81
CA ALA A 17 15.98 33.33 -14.19
C ALA A 17 17.01 32.46 -14.94
N GLY A 18 16.61 31.26 -15.31
CA GLY A 18 17.36 30.34 -16.14
C GLY A 18 16.54 29.97 -17.37
N LEU A 19 16.46 30.90 -18.33
CA LEU A 19 16.14 30.60 -19.72
C LEU A 19 17.19 29.58 -20.23
N LEU A 20 16.77 28.37 -20.60
CA LEU A 20 17.51 27.52 -21.54
C LEU A 20 16.54 26.56 -22.24
N THR A 21 16.01 27.08 -23.35
CA THR A 21 15.84 26.42 -24.65
C THR A 21 16.49 25.03 -24.75
N GLY A 22 15.70 24.00 -25.08
CA GLY A 22 16.18 22.64 -25.33
C GLY A 22 15.22 21.80 -26.15
N LEU A 23 15.14 22.09 -27.44
CA LEU A 23 14.54 21.26 -28.49
C LEU A 23 15.22 19.88 -28.54
N ALA A 24 14.47 18.79 -28.35
CA ALA A 24 14.77 17.49 -28.93
C ALA A 24 13.50 16.65 -29.01
N GLY A 25 12.76 16.83 -30.11
CA GLY A 25 11.71 15.89 -30.49
C GLY A 25 12.35 14.55 -30.83
N LEU A 26 11.95 13.50 -30.12
CA LEU A 26 12.24 12.12 -30.51
C LEU A 26 10.93 11.47 -30.94
N VAL A 27 10.69 11.50 -32.25
CA VAL A 27 9.65 10.72 -32.92
C VAL A 27 10.09 9.26 -32.93
N LEU A 28 9.50 8.42 -32.09
CA LEU A 28 9.57 6.96 -32.25
C LEU A 28 8.32 6.46 -32.98
N VAL A 29 8.46 6.43 -34.31
CA VAL A 29 7.64 5.60 -35.20
C VAL A 29 8.39 4.28 -35.37
N GLY A 30 7.78 3.15 -34.99
CA GLY A 30 8.38 1.85 -35.21
C GLY A 30 7.50 0.66 -34.83
N GLY A 31 6.92 0.01 -35.84
CA GLY A 31 6.94 -1.45 -35.93
C GLY A 31 5.74 -2.24 -35.42
N LEU A 32 4.82 -2.51 -36.33
CA LEU A 32 3.87 -3.63 -36.28
C LEU A 32 4.61 -4.98 -36.20
N SER A 33 4.19 -5.88 -35.31
CA SER A 33 4.47 -7.32 -35.46
C SER A 33 3.29 -8.16 -34.94
N SER A 34 2.51 -8.64 -35.89
CA SER A 34 1.52 -9.71 -35.78
C SER A 34 2.18 -11.07 -35.46
N CYS A 35 1.57 -11.87 -34.58
CA CYS A 35 1.49 -13.33 -34.72
C CYS A 35 0.32 -13.80 -33.83
N ALA A 36 -0.80 -14.27 -34.37
CA ALA A 36 -1.04 -15.48 -35.18
C ALA A 36 -1.38 -16.70 -34.30
N SER A 37 -2.65 -17.09 -34.42
CA SER A 37 -3.27 -18.41 -34.31
C SER A 37 -2.55 -19.55 -33.55
N GLY A 38 -3.26 -20.07 -32.56
CA GLY A 38 -3.12 -21.47 -32.10
C GLY A 38 -4.47 -21.98 -31.62
N GLY A 39 -5.19 -22.72 -32.47
CA GLY A 39 -6.43 -23.40 -32.14
C GLY A 39 -6.21 -24.60 -31.21
N GLY A 40 -7.26 -24.95 -30.48
CA GLY A 40 -7.27 -26.08 -29.55
C GLY A 40 -8.69 -26.37 -29.07
N ASP A 41 -9.52 -26.84 -29.99
CA ASP A 41 -10.78 -27.52 -29.70
C ASP A 41 -10.48 -28.79 -28.90
N SER A 42 -11.06 -28.94 -27.72
CA SER A 42 -11.12 -30.21 -26.98
C SER A 42 -12.33 -30.21 -26.05
N ALA A 43 -13.49 -30.46 -26.65
CA ALA A 43 -14.59 -31.12 -25.98
C ALA A 43 -14.23 -32.61 -25.79
N THR A 44 -14.38 -33.17 -24.58
CA THR A 44 -15.01 -34.49 -24.29
C THR A 44 -15.05 -34.76 -22.77
N ASP A 45 -16.29 -34.92 -22.28
CA ASP A 45 -16.89 -35.69 -21.14
C ASP A 45 -16.06 -36.90 -20.60
N PRO A 46 -16.28 -37.50 -19.39
CA PRO A 46 -17.57 -37.76 -18.77
C PRO A 46 -17.72 -37.52 -17.26
N TYR A 47 -18.97 -37.19 -16.92
CA TYR A 47 -19.69 -37.50 -15.69
C TYR A 47 -19.16 -38.73 -14.92
N ALA A 48 -18.81 -38.54 -13.65
CA ALA A 48 -18.61 -39.61 -12.68
C ALA A 48 -19.52 -39.37 -11.46
N PRO A 49 -20.52 -40.24 -11.19
CA PRO A 49 -21.28 -40.18 -9.95
C PRO A 49 -20.53 -40.95 -8.86
N SER A 50 -20.26 -40.33 -7.72
CA SER A 50 -19.88 -41.04 -6.50
C SER A 50 -20.34 -40.27 -5.25
N THR A 51 -21.35 -40.83 -4.59
CA THR A 51 -21.67 -40.67 -3.16
C THR A 51 -21.21 -41.96 -2.46
N PRO A 52 -20.62 -41.95 -1.25
CA PRO A 52 -21.24 -41.54 0.03
C PRO A 52 -20.35 -40.58 0.87
N SER A 53 -20.88 -39.68 1.70
CA SER A 53 -21.41 -39.85 3.08
C SER A 53 -20.42 -40.46 4.07
N GLU A 54 -19.66 -39.62 4.77
CA GLU A 54 -19.14 -39.84 6.11
C GLU A 54 -19.15 -38.51 6.87
N THR A 55 -19.82 -38.49 8.01
CA THR A 55 -19.91 -37.36 8.95
C THR A 55 -19.11 -37.71 10.20
N PRO A 56 -18.08 -36.92 10.53
CA PRO A 56 -17.77 -36.61 11.92
C PRO A 56 -18.06 -35.14 12.17
N SER A 57 -19.16 -34.91 12.89
CA SER A 57 -19.51 -33.60 13.45
C SER A 57 -18.77 -33.44 14.76
N GLU A 58 -17.53 -32.97 14.70
CA GLU A 58 -16.85 -32.36 15.83
C GLU A 58 -16.95 -30.85 15.61
N THR A 59 -17.88 -30.21 16.31
CA THR A 59 -18.01 -28.75 16.33
C THR A 59 -17.13 -28.24 17.46
N PRO A 60 -15.89 -27.79 17.22
CA PRO A 60 -15.21 -26.96 18.19
C PRO A 60 -16.06 -25.70 18.34
N THR A 61 -16.67 -25.54 19.53
CA THR A 61 -17.24 -24.26 19.95
C THR A 61 -16.06 -23.34 20.24
N GLU A 62 -15.47 -22.80 19.18
CA GLU A 62 -14.56 -21.66 19.28
C GLU A 62 -15.44 -20.48 19.67
N THR A 63 -15.52 -20.19 20.98
CA THR A 63 -16.09 -18.93 21.47
C THR A 63 -15.41 -17.81 20.70
N PRO A 64 -16.14 -17.03 19.87
CA PRO A 64 -15.52 -15.94 19.12
C PRO A 64 -14.95 -14.98 20.14
N THR A 65 -13.62 -14.93 20.20
CA THR A 65 -12.93 -13.86 20.91
C THR A 65 -13.23 -12.61 20.13
N GLU A 66 -14.08 -11.76 20.68
CA GLU A 66 -14.34 -10.44 20.12
C GLU A 66 -13.02 -9.69 20.13
N THR A 67 -12.37 -9.68 18.96
CA THR A 67 -11.23 -8.81 18.73
C THR A 67 -11.78 -7.40 18.79
N PRO A 68 -11.23 -6.52 19.65
CA PRO A 68 -11.74 -5.16 19.79
C PRO A 68 -11.79 -4.50 18.42
N THR A 69 -12.99 -4.10 18.00
CA THR A 69 -13.19 -3.23 16.84
C THR A 69 -12.57 -1.90 17.21
N GLN A 70 -11.34 -1.65 16.74
CA GLN A 70 -10.77 -0.32 16.79
C GLN A 70 -11.58 0.54 15.81
N GLU A 71 -12.30 1.53 16.31
CA GLU A 71 -12.83 2.61 15.48
C GLU A 71 -11.64 3.39 14.92
N LEU A 72 -11.31 3.14 13.66
CA LEU A 72 -10.43 4.00 12.88
C LEU A 72 -11.16 5.33 12.67
N SER A 73 -10.60 6.40 13.22
CA SER A 73 -11.01 7.76 12.86
C SER A 73 -10.37 8.12 11.52
N ASP A 74 -11.09 8.83 10.64
CA ASP A 74 -10.54 9.35 9.37
C ASP A 74 -9.19 10.06 9.63
N GLY A 75 -8.12 9.57 9.00
CA GLY A 75 -6.75 10.09 9.14
C GLY A 75 -5.96 9.57 10.34
N ALA A 76 -6.41 8.48 10.98
CA ALA A 76 -5.67 7.84 12.06
C ALA A 76 -4.75 6.73 11.52
N THR A 77 -3.45 6.85 11.80
CA THR A 77 -2.53 5.72 11.64
C THR A 77 -2.86 4.64 12.68
N ALA A 78 -3.10 3.42 12.23
CA ALA A 78 -3.32 2.27 13.09
C ALA A 78 -2.21 1.22 12.93
N THR A 79 -1.96 0.44 13.97
CA THR A 79 -1.08 -0.73 13.88
C THR A 79 -1.89 -1.96 13.49
N LEU A 80 -1.41 -2.69 12.49
CA LEU A 80 -2.02 -3.91 12.00
C LEU A 80 -1.04 -5.08 12.14
N ARG A 81 -1.57 -6.25 12.52
CA ARG A 81 -0.75 -7.46 12.62
C ARG A 81 -0.37 -7.96 11.23
N ALA A 82 0.92 -8.21 11.05
CA ALA A 82 1.48 -8.88 9.88
C ALA A 82 1.84 -10.34 10.19
N VAL A 83 1.78 -11.17 9.16
CA VAL A 83 2.29 -12.55 9.16
C VAL A 83 3.06 -12.78 7.86
N GLY A 84 3.93 -13.78 7.80
CA GLY A 84 4.61 -14.15 6.56
C GLY A 84 6.09 -14.42 6.75
N SER A 85 6.75 -14.75 5.64
CA SER A 85 8.16 -15.18 5.60
C SER A 85 9.16 -14.04 5.85
N ALA A 86 8.74 -12.78 5.74
CA ALA A 86 9.62 -11.62 5.91
C ALA A 86 10.00 -11.33 7.37
N GLY A 87 9.39 -12.00 8.35
CA GLY A 87 9.68 -11.78 9.78
C GLY A 87 9.10 -10.47 10.35
N ILE A 88 8.33 -9.72 9.56
CA ILE A 88 7.63 -8.50 9.98
C ILE A 88 6.33 -8.91 10.70
N THR A 89 6.13 -8.40 11.91
CA THR A 89 4.98 -8.79 12.77
C THR A 89 3.95 -7.69 12.95
N GLU A 90 4.33 -6.44 12.71
CA GLU A 90 3.49 -5.26 12.83
C GLU A 90 3.75 -4.34 11.63
N VAL A 91 2.68 -3.71 11.15
CA VAL A 91 2.74 -2.66 10.12
C VAL A 91 1.91 -1.46 10.57
N LEU A 92 2.20 -0.30 10.00
CA LEU A 92 1.32 0.87 10.05
C LEU A 92 0.33 0.80 8.90
N LEU A 93 -0.94 0.99 9.20
CA LEU A 93 -2.02 1.17 8.25
C LEU A 93 -2.35 2.66 8.25
N VAL A 94 -2.25 3.29 7.08
CA VAL A 94 -2.66 4.67 6.83
C VAL A 94 -3.81 4.62 5.84
N ASP A 95 -4.84 5.44 6.05
CA ASP A 95 -6.02 5.41 5.21
C ASP A 95 -6.63 6.79 5.00
N ALA A 96 -7.27 6.96 3.84
CA ALA A 96 -8.01 8.16 3.52
C ALA A 96 -9.18 7.85 2.59
N THR A 97 -10.33 8.45 2.89
CA THR A 97 -11.50 8.45 2.02
C THR A 97 -11.17 9.17 0.71
N GLU A 98 -11.42 8.49 -0.41
CA GLU A 98 -11.04 8.93 -1.76
C GLU A 98 -9.54 9.22 -1.92
N GLY A 99 -8.68 8.54 -1.16
CA GLY A 99 -7.24 8.77 -1.13
C GLY A 99 -6.49 8.51 -2.44
N GLY A 100 -7.12 7.90 -3.45
CA GLY A 100 -6.52 7.66 -4.76
C GLY A 100 -5.50 6.52 -4.74
N GLY A 101 -4.46 6.62 -5.57
CA GLY A 101 -3.45 5.58 -5.74
C GLY A 101 -3.93 4.37 -6.57
N SER A 102 -3.00 3.48 -6.89
CA SER A 102 -3.30 2.20 -7.57
C SER A 102 -2.86 1.05 -6.68
N PRO A 103 -3.76 0.11 -6.33
CA PRO A 103 -3.38 -1.03 -5.51
C PRO A 103 -2.25 -1.85 -6.16
N SER A 104 -1.28 -2.24 -5.35
CA SER A 104 -0.14 -3.07 -5.73
C SER A 104 0.13 -4.09 -4.63
N THR A 105 0.36 -5.34 -5.02
CA THR A 105 0.82 -6.37 -4.09
C THR A 105 2.33 -6.30 -3.88
N LEU A 106 3.09 -5.57 -4.69
CA LEU A 106 4.52 -5.37 -4.47
C LEU A 106 4.76 -4.09 -3.67
N ALA A 107 5.52 -4.20 -2.58
CA ALA A 107 5.94 -3.05 -1.78
C ALA A 107 7.08 -2.30 -2.46
N PHE A 108 7.01 -0.97 -2.38
CA PHE A 108 8.03 -0.06 -2.86
C PHE A 108 8.97 0.34 -1.72
N ALA A 109 10.27 0.41 -1.97
CA ALA A 109 11.23 0.92 -0.99
C ALA A 109 11.11 2.45 -0.89
N LEU A 110 11.09 2.97 0.33
CA LEU A 110 10.87 4.39 0.65
C LEU A 110 12.09 5.01 1.35
N ASP A 111 13.28 4.59 0.92
CA ASP A 111 14.57 4.91 1.53
C ASP A 111 15.08 6.35 1.25
N THR A 112 14.39 7.07 0.37
CA THR A 112 14.73 8.45 0.00
C THR A 112 13.49 9.31 -0.12
N ASP A 113 13.64 10.62 0.10
CA ASP A 113 12.54 11.59 -0.08
C ASP A 113 11.95 11.52 -1.50
N GLN A 114 12.78 11.32 -2.52
CA GLN A 114 12.31 11.15 -3.91
C GLN A 114 11.47 9.88 -4.08
N ALA A 115 11.86 8.77 -3.44
CA ALA A 115 11.08 7.53 -3.48
C ALA A 115 9.72 7.69 -2.79
N VAL A 116 9.66 8.46 -1.71
CA VAL A 116 8.40 8.82 -1.04
C VAL A 116 7.54 9.70 -1.94
N ASP A 117 8.11 10.76 -2.53
CA ASP A 117 7.42 11.65 -3.45
C ASP A 117 6.85 10.89 -4.65
N ASP A 118 7.63 9.97 -5.23
CA ASP A 118 7.21 9.12 -6.36
C ASP A 118 6.09 8.14 -5.94
N PHE A 119 6.17 7.58 -4.74
CA PHE A 119 5.18 6.63 -4.22
C PHE A 119 3.82 7.28 -4.00
N VAL A 120 3.78 8.51 -3.50
CA VAL A 120 2.52 9.25 -3.25
C VAL A 120 1.93 9.88 -4.51
N VAL A 121 2.55 9.72 -5.69
CA VAL A 121 2.00 10.21 -6.96
C VAL A 121 0.64 9.57 -7.23
N GLY A 122 -0.37 10.41 -7.44
CA GLY A 122 -1.75 9.98 -7.69
C GLY A 122 -2.54 9.65 -6.42
N MET A 123 -1.94 9.81 -5.23
CA MET A 123 -2.68 9.92 -3.98
C MET A 123 -3.22 11.35 -3.79
N GLN A 124 -4.27 11.49 -2.99
CA GLN A 124 -4.96 12.75 -2.73
C GLN A 124 -5.61 12.73 -1.34
N ALA A 125 -6.42 13.75 -1.03
CA ALA A 125 -7.22 13.83 0.20
C ALA A 125 -6.40 13.79 1.51
N GLY A 126 -5.18 14.34 1.52
CA GLY A 126 -4.31 14.38 2.70
C GLY A 126 -3.47 13.10 2.91
N LEU A 127 -3.77 12.04 2.16
CA LEU A 127 -3.03 10.78 2.23
C LEU A 127 -1.53 10.94 1.91
N PRO A 128 -1.08 11.77 0.94
CA PRO A 128 0.34 11.99 0.72
C PRO A 128 1.09 12.48 1.96
N GLU A 129 0.53 13.47 2.66
CA GLU A 129 1.14 14.06 3.85
C GLU A 129 1.21 13.08 5.02
N GLU A 130 0.14 12.29 5.21
CA GLU A 130 0.09 11.25 6.25
C GLU A 130 1.09 10.11 5.97
N VAL A 131 1.18 9.65 4.72
CA VAL A 131 2.14 8.63 4.31
C VAL A 131 3.58 9.13 4.51
N SER A 132 3.90 10.33 4.02
CA SER A 132 5.24 10.90 4.19
C SER A 132 5.63 11.08 5.66
N SER A 133 4.70 11.52 6.50
CA SER A 133 4.92 11.62 7.94
C SER A 133 5.18 10.26 8.58
N ALA A 134 4.35 9.26 8.28
CA ALA A 134 4.49 7.92 8.84
C ALA A 134 5.79 7.22 8.39
N VAL A 135 6.26 7.49 7.16
CA VAL A 135 7.56 6.99 6.68
C VAL A 135 8.72 7.62 7.43
N ALA A 136 8.68 8.94 7.67
CA ALA A 136 9.70 9.62 8.45
C ALA A 136 9.77 9.07 9.89
N ASP A 137 8.61 8.86 10.53
CA ASP A 137 8.52 8.27 11.86
C ASP A 137 9.07 6.83 11.89
N LEU A 138 8.78 6.01 10.87
CA LEU A 138 9.32 4.65 10.74
C LEU A 138 10.86 4.65 10.61
N ALA A 139 11.39 5.54 9.78
CA ALA A 139 12.83 5.67 9.55
C ALA A 139 13.58 6.11 10.83
N GLU A 140 13.00 7.03 11.62
CA GLU A 140 13.57 7.44 12.91
C GLU A 140 13.56 6.30 13.94
N GLN A 141 12.48 5.51 13.99
CA GLN A 141 12.35 4.40 14.93
C GLN A 141 13.26 3.21 14.61
N SER A 142 13.60 3.02 13.34
CA SER A 142 14.37 1.87 12.84
C SER A 142 15.50 2.31 11.90
N PRO A 143 16.56 2.97 12.40
CA PRO A 143 17.62 3.55 11.57
C PRO A 143 18.45 2.51 10.80
N ASP A 144 18.43 1.25 11.23
CA ASP A 144 19.13 0.12 10.58
C ASP A 144 18.21 -0.69 9.64
N ALA A 145 17.04 -0.15 9.29
CA ALA A 145 16.05 -0.77 8.43
C ALA A 145 15.63 0.16 7.30
N THR A 146 15.11 -0.40 6.21
CA THR A 146 14.53 0.35 5.09
C THR A 146 13.00 0.39 5.24
N PRO A 147 12.35 1.57 5.18
CA PRO A 147 10.90 1.64 5.13
C PRO A 147 10.38 1.20 3.75
N TYR A 148 9.25 0.52 3.75
CA TYR A 148 8.53 0.05 2.56
C TYR A 148 7.07 0.45 2.64
N GLY A 149 6.44 0.65 1.49
CA GLY A 149 5.02 0.96 1.39
C GLY A 149 4.31 0.26 0.25
N ALA A 150 3.02 -0.07 0.46
CA ALA A 150 2.14 -0.62 -0.56
C ALA A 150 0.71 -0.08 -0.41
N VAL A 151 0.10 0.35 -1.50
CA VAL A 151 -1.35 0.55 -1.56
C VAL A 151 -1.99 -0.83 -1.64
N VAL A 152 -2.53 -1.35 -0.55
CA VAL A 152 -2.95 -2.76 -0.50
C VAL A 152 -4.38 -2.95 -0.98
N SER A 153 -5.25 -1.95 -0.80
CA SER A 153 -6.65 -2.06 -1.20
C SER A 153 -7.34 -0.71 -1.26
N THR A 154 -8.41 -0.65 -2.05
CA THR A 154 -9.38 0.44 -2.04
C THR A 154 -10.76 -0.16 -1.80
N GLY A 155 -11.44 0.26 -0.73
CA GLY A 155 -12.70 -0.35 -0.30
C GLY A 155 -13.32 0.34 0.92
N CYS A 156 -14.40 -0.24 1.44
CA CYS A 156 -15.13 0.36 2.57
C CYS A 156 -14.70 -0.15 3.93
N GLU A 157 -14.08 -1.32 3.97
CA GLU A 157 -13.63 -1.93 5.21
C GLU A 157 -12.12 -2.07 5.18
N PRO A 158 -11.44 -1.79 6.30
CA PRO A 158 -10.00 -1.95 6.39
C PRO A 158 -9.61 -3.44 6.34
N PRO A 159 -8.39 -3.76 5.87
CA PRO A 159 -7.84 -5.10 5.99
C PRO A 159 -7.77 -5.52 7.46
N ARG A 160 -8.14 -6.77 7.75
CA ARG A 160 -8.09 -7.31 9.13
C ARG A 160 -6.69 -7.73 9.54
N ARG A 161 -5.88 -8.11 8.55
CA ARG A 161 -4.49 -8.57 8.66
C ARG A 161 -3.80 -8.35 7.32
N VAL A 162 -2.48 -8.39 7.30
CA VAL A 162 -1.69 -8.45 6.07
C VAL A 162 -0.72 -9.63 6.12
N THR A 163 -0.50 -10.27 4.98
CA THR A 163 0.60 -11.21 4.79
C THR A 163 1.73 -10.48 4.07
N ILE A 164 2.96 -10.58 4.57
CA ILE A 164 4.16 -10.00 3.97
C ILE A 164 5.18 -11.11 3.74
N ASP A 165 5.36 -11.47 2.48
CA ASP A 165 6.32 -12.48 2.06
C ASP A 165 7.51 -11.85 1.35
N ALA A 166 8.71 -12.32 1.69
CA ALA A 166 9.92 -11.91 1.01
C ALA A 166 10.09 -12.77 -0.25
N GLY A 167 10.17 -12.12 -1.41
CA GLY A 167 10.37 -12.74 -2.72
C GLY A 167 11.58 -12.18 -3.46
N GLU A 168 11.85 -12.70 -4.65
CA GLU A 168 12.99 -12.27 -5.48
C GLU A 168 12.86 -10.82 -5.95
N ALA A 169 11.63 -10.32 -6.08
CA ALA A 169 11.31 -8.96 -6.54
C ALA A 169 11.14 -7.94 -5.40
N GLY A 170 11.35 -8.34 -4.14
CA GLY A 170 11.09 -7.52 -2.96
C GLY A 170 10.02 -8.15 -2.07
N PHE A 171 9.19 -7.33 -1.42
CA PHE A 171 8.16 -7.80 -0.50
C PHE A 171 6.79 -7.84 -1.19
N GLU A 172 6.12 -8.99 -1.13
CA GLU A 172 4.74 -9.15 -1.54
C GLU A 172 3.80 -8.95 -0.34
N VAL A 173 2.88 -8.01 -0.45
CA VAL A 173 1.92 -7.60 0.58
C VAL A 173 0.51 -7.98 0.14
N VAL A 174 -0.10 -8.92 0.85
CA VAL A 174 -1.44 -9.42 0.55
C VAL A 174 -2.38 -9.09 1.72
N PRO A 175 -3.35 -8.18 1.53
CA PRO A 175 -4.31 -7.85 2.59
C PRO A 175 -5.36 -8.96 2.75
N ALA A 176 -5.70 -9.28 4.00
CA ALA A 176 -6.85 -10.10 4.35
C ALA A 176 -8.09 -9.22 4.50
N LEU A 177 -8.79 -8.99 3.39
CA LEU A 177 -10.00 -8.16 3.36
C LEU A 177 -11.23 -8.93 3.90
N PRO A 178 -12.09 -8.29 4.71
CA PRO A 178 -13.37 -8.87 5.07
C PRO A 178 -14.29 -8.99 3.84
N LYS A 179 -15.26 -9.91 3.90
CA LYS A 179 -16.31 -10.00 2.88
C LYS A 179 -17.30 -8.87 3.11
N SER A 180 -17.26 -7.85 2.26
CA SER A 180 -18.26 -6.79 2.30
C SER A 180 -19.58 -7.27 1.69
N THR A 181 -20.68 -7.02 2.39
CA THR A 181 -22.06 -7.14 1.85
C THR A 181 -22.65 -5.77 1.50
N VAL A 182 -21.89 -4.68 1.68
CA VAL A 182 -22.35 -3.30 1.49
C VAL A 182 -21.69 -2.68 0.27
N GLN A 183 -22.45 -1.87 -0.48
CA GLN A 183 -21.90 -1.08 -1.57
C GLN A 183 -21.12 0.10 -0.99
N CYS A 184 -19.90 0.30 -1.49
CA CYS A 184 -19.06 1.37 -1.01
C CYS A 184 -19.44 2.70 -1.66
N LEU A 185 -19.99 3.62 -0.87
CA LEU A 185 -20.40 4.95 -1.37
C LEU A 185 -19.22 5.92 -1.46
N ALA A 186 -18.23 5.76 -0.58
CA ALA A 186 -17.00 6.53 -0.56
C ALA A 186 -15.83 5.55 -0.37
N PRO A 187 -15.09 5.20 -1.43
CA PRO A 187 -14.00 4.25 -1.32
C PRO A 187 -12.87 4.82 -0.46
N VAL A 188 -12.37 4.05 0.49
CA VAL A 188 -11.19 4.38 1.30
C VAL A 188 -9.98 3.67 0.71
N THR A 189 -8.88 4.40 0.52
CA THR A 189 -7.59 3.84 0.12
C THR A 189 -6.81 3.46 1.37
N TYR A 190 -6.29 2.23 1.41
CA TYR A 190 -5.50 1.72 2.52
C TYR A 190 -4.05 1.49 2.08
N VAL A 191 -3.13 2.12 2.78
CA VAL A 191 -1.68 2.03 2.58
C VAL A 191 -1.06 1.31 3.77
N VAL A 192 -0.22 0.32 3.49
CA VAL A 192 0.54 -0.40 4.49
C VAL A 192 1.98 0.06 4.44
N LEU A 193 2.53 0.44 5.58
CA LEU A 193 3.91 0.86 5.75
C LEU A 193 4.61 -0.02 6.80
N PHE A 194 5.86 -0.40 6.54
CA PHE A 194 6.64 -1.22 7.47
C PHE A 194 8.13 -1.00 7.27
N ALA A 195 8.94 -1.34 8.27
CA ALA A 195 10.40 -1.35 8.17
C ALA A 195 10.89 -2.80 8.03
N ALA A 196 11.81 -3.04 7.09
CA ALA A 196 12.48 -4.33 6.94
C ALA A 196 13.99 -4.17 7.15
N PRO A 197 14.68 -5.12 7.81
CA PRO A 197 16.13 -5.04 8.00
C PRO A 197 16.86 -4.89 6.66
N ASN A 198 17.90 -4.07 6.63
CA ASN A 198 18.76 -3.93 5.47
C ASN A 198 19.45 -5.29 5.18
N ALA A 199 19.42 -5.73 3.92
CA ALA A 199 20.05 -6.97 3.47
C ALA A 199 21.58 -6.87 3.37
#